data_AF-A0AA41BXT7-F1
#
_entry.id   AF-A0AA41BXT7-F1
#
_cell.length_a   1.000
_cell.length_b   1.000
_cell.length_c   1.000
_cell.angle_alpha   90.00
_cell.angle_beta   90.00
_cell.angle_gamma   90.00
#
_symmetry.space_group_name_H-M   'P 1'
#
loop_
_entity.id
_entity.type
_entity.pdbx_description
1 polymer ?
#
loop_
_entity_poly.entity_id
_entity_poly.type
_entity_poly.pdbx_seq_one_letter_code
_entity_poly.pdbx_strand_id
1 'polypeptide(L)'
;MLVLNKNELVELFKRGLGLSNIDKSKSIAILKNIYSDPLIVNAAIEAAEFIGVYLYIVEVIEWTDNGHYKNMIVYNNNGQVLNGYNIGQSILESVDLVFETLEFANDGIN
;
A
#
# COMPACT_ATOMS: atom_id res chain seq x y z
N MET A 1 7.69 -23.62 -1.04
CA MET A 1 7.78 -22.19 -0.67
C MET A 1 8.76 -21.55 -1.65
N LEU A 2 8.27 -20.73 -2.57
CA LEU A 2 9.15 -19.94 -3.45
C LEU A 2 9.68 -18.77 -2.62
N VAL A 3 10.97 -18.80 -2.29
CA VAL A 3 11.64 -17.63 -1.71
C VAL A 3 11.98 -16.73 -2.88
N LEU A 4 11.11 -15.77 -3.17
CA LEU A 4 11.41 -14.73 -4.15
C LEU A 4 12.43 -13.77 -3.54
N ASN A 5 13.49 -13.48 -4.27
CA ASN A 5 14.37 -12.40 -3.86
C ASN A 5 13.68 -11.04 -4.15
N LYS A 6 14.13 -9.99 -3.45
CA LYS A 6 13.52 -8.65 -3.56
C LYS A 6 13.37 -8.15 -5.01
N ASN A 7 14.37 -8.40 -5.86
CA ASN A 7 14.34 -7.93 -7.25
C ASN A 7 13.26 -8.64 -8.07
N GLU A 8 13.08 -9.95 -7.86
CA GLU A 8 12.01 -10.71 -8.52
C GLU A 8 10.64 -10.19 -8.09
N LEU A 9 10.48 -9.86 -6.81
CA LEU A 9 9.24 -9.30 -6.28
C LEU A 9 8.93 -7.93 -6.91
N VAL A 10 9.92 -7.05 -7.01
CA VAL A 10 9.78 -5.74 -7.69
C VAL A 10 9.36 -5.92 -9.15
N GLU A 11 9.96 -6.85 -9.88
CA GLU A 11 9.60 -7.12 -11.27
C GLU A 11 8.19 -7.70 -11.42
N LEU A 12 7.75 -8.54 -10.47
CA LEU A 12 6.36 -9.01 -10.43
C LEU A 12 5.38 -7.86 -10.19
N PHE A 13 5.71 -6.93 -9.28
CA PHE A 13 4.90 -5.73 -9.05
C PHE A 13 4.80 -4.86 -10.29
N LYS A 14 5.93 -4.58 -10.97
CA LYS A 14 5.92 -3.81 -12.23
C LYS A 14 5.02 -4.46 -13.28
N ARG A 15 5.11 -5.79 -13.43
CA ARG A 15 4.24 -6.54 -14.34
C ARG A 15 2.77 -6.44 -13.94
N GLY A 16 2.45 -6.61 -12.66
CA GLY A 16 1.10 -6.47 -12.14
C GLY A 16 0.51 -5.08 -12.41
N LEU A 17 1.26 -4.03 -12.11
CA LEU A 17 0.87 -2.64 -12.38
C LEU A 17 0.65 -2.40 -13.88
N GLY A 18 1.54 -2.92 -14.73
CA GLY A 18 1.38 -2.86 -16.18
C GLY A 18 0.11 -3.57 -16.68
N LEU A 19 -0.21 -4.75 -16.14
CA LEU A 19 -1.45 -5.49 -16.46
C LEU A 19 -2.70 -4.75 -15.98
N SER A 20 -2.61 -4.01 -14.88
CA SER A 20 -3.66 -3.12 -14.37
C SER A 20 -3.74 -1.79 -15.13
N ASN A 21 -3.01 -1.63 -16.23
CA ASN A 21 -2.96 -0.41 -17.04
C ASN A 21 -2.57 0.85 -16.24
N ILE A 22 -1.66 0.68 -15.28
CA ILE A 22 -1.09 1.76 -14.49
C ILE A 22 0.12 2.34 -15.21
N ASP A 23 0.12 3.66 -15.38
CA ASP A 23 1.22 4.44 -15.93
C ASP A 23 1.44 5.73 -15.12
N LYS A 24 2.40 6.56 -15.52
CA LYS A 24 2.75 7.82 -14.84
C LYS A 24 1.62 8.86 -14.76
N SER A 25 0.51 8.70 -15.48
CA SER A 25 -0.66 9.58 -15.37
C SER A 25 -1.60 9.17 -14.23
N LYS A 26 -1.35 8.00 -13.63
CA LYS A 26 -2.18 7.37 -12.62
C LYS A 26 -1.66 7.63 -11.21
N SER A 27 -2.56 7.48 -10.26
CA SER A 27 -2.30 7.54 -8.84
C SER A 27 -2.62 6.21 -8.18
N ILE A 28 -1.81 5.81 -7.21
CA ILE A 28 -2.03 4.58 -6.45
C ILE A 28 -1.92 4.85 -4.95
N ALA A 29 -2.58 4.04 -4.14
CA ALA A 29 -2.37 4.00 -2.70
C ALA A 29 -1.91 2.61 -2.27
N ILE A 30 -0.90 2.54 -1.41
CA ILE A 30 -0.54 1.31 -0.68
C ILE A 30 -1.18 1.41 0.69
N LEU A 31 -2.15 0.53 0.95
CA LEU A 31 -2.86 0.45 2.23
C LEU A 31 -2.17 -0.60 3.11
N LYS A 32 -1.53 -0.15 4.19
CA LYS A 32 -0.77 -1.01 5.11
C LYS A 32 -1.15 -0.79 6.57
N ASN A 33 -0.69 -1.68 7.42
CA ASN A 33 -0.65 -1.51 8.87
C ASN A 33 0.72 -1.97 9.40
N ILE A 34 0.87 -2.06 10.72
CA ILE A 34 2.14 -2.49 11.35
C ILE A 34 2.48 -3.97 11.13
N TYR A 35 1.52 -4.77 10.65
CA TYR A 35 1.68 -6.22 10.43
C TYR A 35 1.96 -6.57 8.97
N SER A 36 1.73 -5.64 8.03
CA SER A 36 2.05 -5.83 6.61
C SER A 36 3.49 -6.28 6.40
N ASP A 37 3.71 -7.27 5.53
CA ASP A 37 5.05 -7.73 5.18
C ASP A 37 5.89 -6.57 4.59
N PRO A 38 6.99 -6.15 5.26
CA PRO A 38 7.80 -5.04 4.80
C PRO A 38 8.49 -5.31 3.45
N LEU A 39 8.77 -6.57 3.10
CA LEU A 39 9.34 -6.90 1.79
C LEU A 39 8.33 -6.65 0.67
N ILE A 40 7.07 -7.01 0.89
CA ILE A 40 5.96 -6.76 -0.04
C ILE A 40 5.73 -5.25 -0.22
N VAL A 41 5.60 -4.51 0.88
CA VAL A 41 5.37 -3.07 0.86
C VAL A 41 6.51 -2.34 0.13
N ASN A 42 7.76 -2.66 0.46
CA ASN A 42 8.92 -2.01 -0.19
C ASN A 42 9.02 -2.34 -1.68
N ALA A 43 8.72 -3.57 -2.09
CA ALA A 43 8.74 -3.93 -3.49
C ALA A 43 7.64 -3.22 -4.30
N ALA A 44 6.45 -3.03 -3.71
CA ALA A 44 5.37 -2.26 -4.30
C ALA A 44 5.75 -0.77 -4.47
N ILE A 45 6.37 -0.18 -3.44
CA ILE A 45 6.89 1.20 -3.50
C ILE A 45 7.90 1.34 -4.63
N GLU A 46 8.93 0.49 -4.67
CA GLU A 46 9.98 0.57 -5.69
C GLU A 46 9.44 0.39 -7.12
N ALA A 47 8.45 -0.49 -7.31
CA ALA A 47 7.80 -0.65 -8.60
C ALA A 47 6.98 0.59 -9.01
N ALA A 48 6.26 1.19 -8.06
CA ALA A 48 5.48 2.40 -8.27
C ALA A 48 6.37 3.60 -8.62
N GLU A 49 7.44 3.81 -7.85
CA GLU A 49 8.45 4.85 -8.11
C GLU A 49 9.10 4.67 -9.48
N PHE A 50 9.43 3.43 -9.86
CA PHE A 50 10.00 3.14 -11.18
C PHE A 50 9.06 3.51 -12.34
N ILE A 51 7.76 3.24 -12.19
CA ILE A 51 6.75 3.63 -13.20
C ILE A 51 6.53 5.15 -13.20
N GLY A 52 6.77 5.80 -12.06
CA GLY A 52 6.58 7.25 -11.88
C GLY A 52 5.13 7.63 -11.63
N VAL A 53 4.36 6.74 -11.00
CA VAL A 53 2.98 7.03 -10.58
C VAL A 53 2.95 8.03 -9.41
N TYR A 54 1.81 8.66 -9.20
CA TYR A 54 1.59 9.36 -7.94
C TYR A 54 1.21 8.35 -6.83
N LEU A 55 2.11 8.08 -5.90
CA LEU A 55 1.95 7.16 -4.78
C LEU A 55 1.47 7.85 -3.48
N TYR A 56 0.53 7.20 -2.80
CA TYR A 56 0.21 7.44 -1.41
C TYR A 56 0.51 6.18 -0.60
N ILE A 57 1.03 6.33 0.61
CA ILE A 57 1.08 5.27 1.61
C ILE A 57 0.04 5.61 2.66
N VAL A 58 -0.96 4.76 2.84
CA VAL A 58 -2.01 4.91 3.83
C VAL A 58 -1.79 3.86 4.91
N GLU A 59 -1.35 4.30 6.07
CA GLU A 59 -1.07 3.43 7.21
C GLU A 59 -2.21 3.48 8.22
N VAL A 60 -2.87 2.34 8.41
CA VAL A 60 -3.90 2.12 9.45
C VAL A 60 -3.21 1.89 10.79
N ILE A 61 -3.49 2.77 11.74
CA ILE A 61 -2.90 2.74 13.10
C ILE A 61 -3.83 2.00 14.07
N GLU A 62 -5.14 2.17 13.92
CA GLU A 62 -6.15 1.51 14.77
C GLU A 62 -7.21 0.82 13.90
N TRP A 63 -7.31 -0.49 14.09
CA TRP A 63 -8.41 -1.30 13.59
C TRP A 63 -9.52 -1.38 14.65
N THR A 64 -10.79 -1.34 14.23
CA THR A 64 -11.93 -1.59 15.14
C THR A 64 -12.54 -2.95 14.86
N ASP A 65 -13.09 -3.60 15.88
CA ASP A 65 -13.74 -4.93 15.79
C ASP A 65 -14.86 -5.00 14.73
N ASN A 66 -15.34 -3.86 14.22
CA ASN A 66 -16.36 -3.76 13.18
C ASN A 66 -15.79 -3.61 11.76
N GLY A 67 -14.49 -3.83 11.54
CA GLY A 67 -13.86 -3.78 10.21
C GLY A 67 -13.69 -2.37 9.64
N HIS A 68 -13.83 -1.34 10.48
CA HIS A 68 -13.57 0.04 10.09
C HIS A 68 -12.19 0.50 10.57
N TYR A 69 -11.47 1.17 9.68
CA TYR A 69 -10.26 1.91 10.01
C TYR A 69 -10.64 3.15 10.82
N LYS A 70 -10.05 3.36 11.99
CA LYS A 70 -10.40 4.51 12.84
C LYS A 70 -9.38 5.62 12.82
N ASN A 71 -8.12 5.24 12.60
CA ASN A 71 -7.01 6.16 12.54
C ASN A 71 -6.09 5.79 11.38
N MET A 72 -5.77 6.78 10.55
CA MET A 72 -4.89 6.63 9.39
C MET A 72 -3.86 7.74 9.36
N ILE A 73 -2.63 7.38 8.99
CA ILE A 73 -1.58 8.31 8.58
C ILE A 73 -1.39 8.14 7.09
N VAL A 74 -1.42 9.25 6.35
CA VAL A 74 -1.11 9.22 4.92
C VAL A 74 0.24 9.88 4.68
N TYR A 75 1.07 9.24 3.86
CA TYR A 75 2.28 9.80 3.30
C TYR A 75 2.10 9.97 1.79
N ASN A 76 2.39 11.15 1.25
CA ASN A 76 2.48 11.31 -0.21
C ASN A 76 3.89 10.99 -0.71
N ASN A 77 4.09 11.01 -2.03
CA ASN A 77 5.38 10.82 -2.72
C ASN A 77 6.58 11.58 -2.14
N ASN A 78 6.32 12.74 -1.53
CA ASN A 78 7.37 13.61 -0.99
C ASN A 78 7.65 13.31 0.49
N GLY A 79 7.08 12.24 1.04
CA GLY A 79 7.15 11.90 2.46
C GLY A 79 6.35 12.85 3.36
N GLN A 80 5.50 13.71 2.79
CA GLN A 80 4.70 14.63 3.58
C GLN A 80 3.55 13.89 4.25
N VAL A 81 3.38 14.14 5.54
CA VAL A 81 2.33 13.54 6.34
C VAL A 81 1.02 14.32 6.17
N LEU A 82 0.00 13.66 5.64
CA LEU A 82 -1.38 14.14 5.52
C LEU A 82 -2.23 13.35 6.54
N ASN A 83 -2.27 13.82 7.79
CA ASN A 83 -2.93 13.08 8.88
C ASN A 83 -4.45 13.21 8.85
N GLY A 84 -5.16 12.09 9.07
CA GLY A 84 -6.60 12.08 9.38
C GLY A 84 -7.39 11.00 8.63
N TYR A 85 -8.33 10.37 9.32
CA TYR A 85 -9.20 9.33 8.76
C TYR A 85 -9.91 9.77 7.46
N ASN A 86 -10.54 10.95 7.46
CA ASN A 86 -11.25 11.46 6.29
C ASN A 86 -10.32 11.66 5.08
N ILE A 87 -9.07 12.05 5.32
CA ILE A 87 -8.07 12.24 4.25
C ILE A 87 -7.65 10.88 3.70
N GLY A 88 -7.32 9.93 4.58
CA GLY A 88 -6.99 8.57 4.18
C GLY A 88 -8.11 7.91 3.38
N GLN A 89 -9.35 8.00 3.87
CA GLN A 89 -10.51 7.48 3.15
C GLN A 89 -10.71 8.16 1.78
N SER A 90 -10.67 9.50 1.73
CA SER A 90 -10.83 10.23 0.46
C SER A 90 -9.76 9.84 -0.56
N ILE A 91 -8.52 9.60 -0.10
CA ILE A 91 -7.43 9.17 -0.97
C ILE A 91 -7.69 7.77 -1.50
N LEU A 92 -8.03 6.81 -0.63
CA LEU A 92 -8.35 5.44 -1.04
C LEU A 92 -9.51 5.38 -2.06
N GLU A 93 -10.48 6.30 -1.95
CA GLU A 93 -11.61 6.41 -2.89
C GLU A 93 -11.25 7.12 -4.21
N SER A 94 -10.20 7.95 -4.21
CA SER A 94 -9.84 8.80 -5.35
C SER A 94 -8.77 8.23 -6.28
N VAL A 95 -7.92 7.32 -5.77
CA VAL A 95 -6.80 6.78 -6.54
C VAL A 95 -7.28 5.81 -7.61
N ASP A 96 -6.46 5.62 -8.65
CA ASP A 96 -6.78 4.68 -9.73
C ASP A 96 -6.61 3.22 -9.30
N LEU A 97 -5.78 2.95 -8.29
CA LEU A 97 -5.58 1.61 -7.73
C LEU A 97 -5.19 1.67 -6.25
N VAL A 98 -5.82 0.82 -5.44
CA VAL A 98 -5.39 0.55 -4.06
C VAL A 98 -4.71 -0.82 -4.03
N PHE A 99 -3.49 -0.85 -3.49
CA PHE A 99 -2.78 -2.08 -3.17
C PHE A 99 -2.88 -2.35 -1.67
N GLU A 100 -3.73 -3.30 -1.30
CA GLU A 100 -3.98 -3.66 0.08
C GLU A 100 -2.97 -4.72 0.56
N THR A 101 -2.23 -4.40 1.62
CA THR A 101 -1.27 -5.29 2.27
C THR A 101 -1.64 -5.54 3.73
N LEU A 102 -2.90 -5.28 4.11
CA LEU A 102 -3.34 -5.40 5.48
C LEU A 102 -3.23 -6.86 5.92
N GLU A 103 -2.47 -7.06 6.99
CA GLU A 103 -2.41 -8.35 7.66
C GLU A 103 -2.97 -8.20 9.07
N PHE A 104 -3.65 -9.23 9.54
CA PHE A 104 -4.03 -9.30 10.95
C PHE A 104 -2.81 -9.77 11.75
N ALA A 105 -2.75 -9.37 13.02
CA ALA A 105 -1.92 -10.12 13.95
C ALA A 105 -2.36 -11.59 13.84
N ASN A 106 -1.44 -12.49 13.48
CA ASN A 106 -1.67 -13.91 13.70
C ASN A 106 -1.75 -14.08 15.22
N ASP A 107 -2.94 -13.91 15.78
CA ASP A 107 -3.27 -14.41 17.10
C ASP A 107 -3.06 -15.91 17.00
N GLY A 108 -1.91 -16.36 17.49
CA GLY A 108 -1.52 -17.76 17.46
C GLY A 108 -2.60 -18.59 18.15
N ILE A 109 -3.51 -19.14 17.36
CA ILE A 109 -4.34 -20.28 17.73
C ILE A 109 -3.85 -21.43 16.85
N ASN A 110 -2.83 -22.11 17.37
CA ASN A 110 -2.64 -23.54 17.13
C ASN A 110 -3.55 -24.29 18.11
#